data_AF-A0A2N1WHQ5-F1
#
_entry.id   AF-A0A2N1WHQ5-F1
#
_cell.length_a   1.000
_cell.length_b   1.000
_cell.length_c   1.000
_cell.angle_alpha   90.00
_cell.angle_beta   90.00
_cell.angle_gamma   90.00
#
_symmetry.space_group_name_H-M   'P 1'
#
loop_
_entity.id
_entity.type
_entity.pdbx_description
1 polymer ?
#
loop_
_entity_poly.entity_id
_entity_poly.type
_entity_poly.pdbx_seq_one_letter_code
_entity_poly.pdbx_strand_id
1 'polypeptide(L)' 'MLAAVRRVAADNGTTVNAIVREHLKRLAEHADRAAQARRKIRELSEASTARIGSAEWHRDDLHDR' A
#
# COMPACT_ATOMS: atom_id res chain seq x y z
N MET A 1 -22.73 -24.80 0.83
CA MET A 1 -21.72 -23.73 1.05
C MET A 1 -22.31 -22.52 1.80
N LEU A 2 -23.33 -21.82 1.28
CA LEU A 2 -23.92 -20.64 1.94
C LEU A 2 -24.45 -20.89 3.36
N ALA A 3 -25.07 -22.05 3.61
CA ALA A 3 -25.54 -22.44 4.94
C ALA A 3 -24.40 -22.56 5.97
N ALA A 4 -23.24 -23.08 5.55
CA ALA A 4 -22.06 -23.17 6.40
C ALA A 4 -21.52 -21.77 6.74
N VAL A 5 -21.47 -20.86 5.75
CA VAL A 5 -21.04 -19.47 5.96
C VAL A 5 -21.99 -18.72 6.90
N ARG A 6 -23.31 -18.95 6.78
CA ARG A 6 -24.30 -18.38 7.71
C ARG A 6 -24.13 -18.88 9.14
N ARG A 7 -23.86 -20.18 9.32
CA ARG A 7 -23.56 -20.75 10.65
C ARG A 7 -22.32 -20.10 11.25
N VAL A 8 -21.22 -20.04 10.50
CA VAL A 8 -19.99 -19.37 10.95
C VAL A 8 -20.24 -17.90 11.29
N ALA A 9 -21.03 -17.18 10.47
CA ALA A 9 -21.37 -15.80 10.78
C ALA A 9 -22.14 -15.68 12.10
N ALA A 10 -23.14 -16.53 12.32
CA ALA A 10 -23.92 -16.56 13.56
C ALA A 10 -23.06 -16.92 14.77
N ASP A 11 -22.20 -17.94 14.66
CA ASP A 11 -21.28 -18.38 15.72
C ASP A 11 -20.31 -17.26 16.14
N ASN A 12 -19.93 -16.39 15.19
CA ASN A 12 -19.06 -15.24 15.43
C ASN A 12 -19.82 -13.94 15.74
N GLY A 13 -21.12 -13.99 15.99
CA GLY A 13 -21.94 -12.81 16.30
C GLY A 13 -21.99 -11.76 15.18
N THR A 14 -21.79 -12.18 13.94
CA THR A 14 -21.73 -11.30 12.76
C THR A 14 -22.72 -11.75 11.68
N THR A 15 -22.74 -11.03 10.57
CA THR A 15 -23.57 -11.39 9.40
C THR A 15 -22.69 -11.73 8.22
N VAL A 16 -23.21 -12.54 7.29
CA VAL A 16 -22.51 -12.84 6.03
C VAL A 16 -22.18 -11.55 5.28
N ASN A 17 -23.08 -10.55 5.30
CA ASN A 17 -22.85 -9.27 4.66
C ASN A 17 -21.70 -8.49 5.34
N ALA A 18 -21.63 -8.51 6.67
CA ALA A 18 -20.50 -7.93 7.39
C ALA A 18 -19.17 -8.62 7.03
N ILE A 19 -19.14 -9.96 6.91
CA ILE A 19 -17.95 -10.71 6.48
C ILE A 19 -17.54 -10.31 5.05
N VAL A 20 -18.49 -10.24 4.12
CA VAL A 20 -18.23 -9.86 2.72
C VAL A 20 -17.72 -8.42 2.64
N ARG A 21 -18.39 -7.49 3.33
CA ARG A 21 -18.00 -6.08 3.39
C ARG A 21 -16.57 -5.92 3.89
N GLU A 22 -16.23 -6.60 4.97
CA GLU A 22 -14.92 -6.53 5.59
C GLU A 22 -13.83 -7.17 4.70
N HIS A 23 -14.15 -8.26 4.00
CA HIS A 23 -13.24 -8.83 2.99
C HIS A 23 -12.98 -7.86 1.82
N LEU A 24 -14.03 -7.25 1.27
CA LEU A 24 -13.91 -6.26 0.19
C LEU A 24 -13.13 -5.01 0.64
N LYS A 25 -13.33 -4.57 1.89
CA LYS A 25 -12.58 -3.46 2.48
C LYS A 25 -11.08 -3.76 2.52
N ARG A 26 -10.69 -4.94 3.00
CA ARG A 26 -9.26 -5.35 3.02
C ARG A 26 -8.65 -5.44 1.63
N LEU A 27 -9.41 -5.90 0.63
CA LEU A 27 -8.96 -5.93 -0.76
C LEU A 27 -8.73 -4.51 -1.29
N ALA A 28 -9.66 -3.59 -1.03
CA ALA A 28 -9.53 -2.19 -1.42
C ALA A 28 -8.34 -1.50 -0.73
N GLU A 29 -8.15 -1.74 0.58
CA GLU A 29 -7.00 -1.23 1.33
C GLU A 29 -5.67 -1.76 0.79
N HIS A 30 -5.61 -3.04 0.40
CA HIS A 30 -4.42 -3.59 -0.25
C HIS A 30 -4.13 -2.93 -1.60
N ALA A 31 -5.16 -2.70 -2.42
CA ALA A 31 -5.02 -2.04 -3.71
C ALA A 31 -4.56 -0.57 -3.55
N ASP A 32 -5.07 0.13 -2.54
CA ASP A 32 -4.73 1.54 -2.30
C ASP A 32 -3.36 1.73 -1.66
N ARG A 33 -2.83 0.76 -0.87
CA ARG A 33 -1.53 0.90 -0.20
C ARG A 33 -0.38 1.25 -1.12
N ALA A 34 -0.29 0.62 -2.30
CA ALA A 34 0.76 0.95 -3.26
C ALA A 34 0.60 2.37 -3.84
N ALA A 35 -0.64 2.82 -4.05
CA ALA A 35 -0.93 4.18 -4.50
C ALA A 35 -0.60 5.22 -3.42
N GLN A 36 -0.95 4.94 -2.16
CA GLN A 36 -0.59 5.78 -1.01
C GLN A 36 0.92 5.87 -0.82
N ALA A 37 1.64 4.75 -0.91
CA ALA A 37 3.10 4.75 -0.80
C ALA A 37 3.76 5.63 -1.87
N ARG A 38 3.29 5.56 -3.13
CA ARG A 38 3.78 6.43 -4.21
C ARG A 38 3.48 7.90 -3.97
N ARG A 39 2.26 8.23 -3.52
CA ARG A 39 1.90 9.60 -3.12
C ARG A 39 2.85 10.10 -2.04
N LYS A 40 3.09 9.28 -1.01
CA LYS A 40 3.95 9.67 0.11
C LYS A 40 5.41 9.88 -0.28
N ILE A 41 5.96 9.02 -1.13
CA ILE A 41 7.32 9.19 -1.66
C ILE A 41 7.44 10.50 -2.42
N ARG A 42 6.45 10.84 -3.26
CA ARG A 42 6.44 12.10 -4.01
C ARG A 42 6.40 13.31 -3.08
N GLU A 43 5.48 13.32 -2.10
CA GLU A 43 5.39 14.39 -1.10
C GLU A 43 6.73 14.59 -0.36
N LEU A 44 7.37 13.49 0.07
CA LEU A 44 8.65 13.55 0.77
C LEU A 44 9.77 14.05 -0.14
N SER A 45 9.76 13.67 -1.41
CA SER A 45 10.73 14.14 -2.40
C SER A 45 10.57 15.63 -2.67
N GLU A 46 9.35 16.13 -2.80
CA GLU A 46 9.04 17.54 -3.05
C GLU A 46 9.36 18.41 -1.83
N ALA A 47 9.10 17.90 -0.62
CA ALA A 47 9.43 18.58 0.64
C ALA A 47 10.92 18.50 1.01
N SER A 48 11.69 17.62 0.37
CA SER A 48 13.10 17.43 0.68
C SER A 48 13.93 18.62 0.17
N THR A 49 14.56 19.33 1.10
CA THR A 49 15.62 20.28 0.79
C THR A 49 16.95 19.54 0.76
N ALA A 50 17.26 18.92 -0.38
CA ALA A 50 18.57 18.30 -0.58
C ALA A 50 19.63 19.40 -0.71
N ARG A 51 20.69 19.32 0.13
CA ARG A 51 21.92 20.09 -0.12
C ARG A 51 22.69 19.37 -1.23
N ILE A 52 22.47 19.81 -2.45
CA ILE A 52 23.25 19.39 -3.60
C ILE A 52 24.63 20.02 -3.42
N GLY A 53 25.63 19.20 -3.11
CA GLY A 53 27.04 19.62 -3.14
C GLY A 53 27.49 19.88 -4.58
N SER A 54 28.66 20.48 -4.76
CA SER A 54 29.22 20.74 -6.10
C SER A 54 29.64 19.47 -6.87
N ALA A 55 29.45 18.29 -6.29
CA ALA A 55 29.77 17.04 -6.93
C ALA A 55 28.67 16.68 -7.95
N GLU A 56 28.98 16.88 -9.22
CA GLU A 56 28.21 16.34 -10.33
C GLU A 56 28.67 14.91 -10.59
N TRP A 57 27.74 13.97 -10.58
CA TRP A 57 28.01 12.57 -10.88
C TRP A 57 27.53 12.29 -12.30
N HIS A 58 28.44 11.98 -13.22
CA HIS A 58 28.06 11.45 -14.51
C HIS A 58 28.06 9.93 -14.44
N ARG A 59 27.08 9.29 -15.09
CA ARG A 59 26.96 7.82 -15.09
C ARG A 59 28.24 7.15 -15.58
N ASP A 60 28.91 7.78 -16.54
CA ASP A 60 30.14 7.26 -17.15
C ASP A 60 31.33 7.29 -16.18
N ASP A 61 31.31 8.18 -15.16
CA ASP A 61 32.35 8.29 -14.12
C ASP A 61 32.33 7.12 -13.12
N LEU A 62 31.25 6.32 -13.09
CA LEU A 62 31.04 5.27 -12.09
C LEU A 62 31.79 3.96 -12.44
N HIS A 63 32.39 3.87 -13.64
CA HIS A 63 32.94 2.63 -14.17
C HIS A 63 34.46 2.58 -14.30
N ASP A 64 35.20 3.56 -13.80
CA ASP A 64 36.65 3.48 -13.76
C ASP A 64 37.09 2.44 -12.71
N ARG A 65 37.67 1.34 -13.21
CA ARG A 65 38.31 0.26 -12.45
C ARG A 65 39.81 0.47 -12.39
#